data_AF-A0A7J0CB78-F1
#
_entry.id   AF-A0A7J0CB78-F1
#
_cell.length_a   1.000
_cell.length_b   1.000
_cell.length_c   1.000
_cell.angle_alpha   90.00
_cell.angle_beta   90.00
_cell.angle_gamma   90.00
#
_symmetry.space_group_name_H-M   'P 1'
#
loop_
_entity.id
_entity.type
_entity.pdbx_description
1 polymer ?
#
loop_
_entity_poly.entity_id
_entity_poly.type
_entity_poly.pdbx_seq_one_letter_code
_entity_poly.pdbx_strand_id
1 'polypeptide(L)'
;MQGAPVPASALEKLILPSRVTGYTPALLDELTTTGEVVWAGAGALPGKDGWLSLYLADSAPLLLPPAHPLEESALHEAVLTTLSGGYGLFFRQIADQVRATTHPDCTDPQLADVLWDLAWSGRLTNDTLAPLRALLGSGRTAGSTAHRARRSVPRGRYGSLTAAARPASRTGPPTVSGRWSLLPATEPEPTHRAHALARTLLDRHGVVTRGAVQAEGVEGGFSATYRILAAFEDNGQARRGYVVEGLGAAQFAMEGAVDRLRAASTARDRTDPGAVPRAVVLAAADPANAYGAALPWPEPPDGAGHKPGRKAGALVVLVNGELTLYMERGGKTLLAWPADPDDPALGAAAEALASAARAGALGTVTVERTNGASSLTSPLGRTLEAAGFLATPRGLRLRA
;
A
#
# COMPACT_ATOMS: atom_id res chain seq x y z
N MET A 1 9.25 6.59 -0.80
CA MET A 1 8.27 5.49 -0.99
C MET A 1 8.84 4.29 -1.71
N GLN A 2 9.74 4.48 -2.68
CA GLN A 2 10.43 3.42 -3.42
C GLN A 2 10.80 2.22 -2.54
N GLY A 3 10.50 1.01 -3.01
CA GLY A 3 10.81 -0.25 -2.35
C GLY A 3 9.96 -0.64 -1.14
N ALA A 4 9.18 0.28 -0.55
CA ALA A 4 8.31 -0.07 0.56
C ALA A 4 7.09 -0.87 0.09
N PRO A 5 6.81 -2.05 0.65
CA PRO A 5 5.65 -2.85 0.28
C PRO A 5 4.38 -2.19 0.77
N VAL A 6 3.42 -2.04 -0.15
CA VAL A 6 2.10 -1.48 0.15
C VAL A 6 0.98 -2.33 -0.45
N PRO A 7 -0.25 -2.30 0.11
CA PRO A 7 -1.36 -3.02 -0.49
C PRO A 7 -1.68 -2.46 -1.87
N ALA A 8 -1.75 -3.32 -2.88
CA ALA A 8 -2.05 -2.94 -4.26
C ALA A 8 -3.36 -2.15 -4.35
N SER A 9 -4.38 -2.54 -3.58
CA SER A 9 -5.66 -1.81 -3.54
C SER A 9 -5.57 -0.41 -2.91
N ALA A 10 -4.58 -0.13 -2.06
CA ALA A 10 -4.39 1.17 -1.42
C ALA A 10 -3.49 2.12 -2.23
N LEU A 11 -2.64 1.59 -3.11
CA LEU A 11 -1.61 2.34 -3.83
C LEU A 11 -2.16 3.59 -4.53
N GLU A 12 -3.10 3.40 -5.45
CA GLU A 12 -3.63 4.49 -6.29
C GLU A 12 -4.81 5.23 -5.67
N LYS A 13 -5.27 4.80 -4.50
CA LYS A 13 -6.44 5.39 -3.81
C LYS A 13 -6.10 6.24 -2.61
N LEU A 14 -5.05 5.87 -1.90
CA LEU A 14 -4.67 6.49 -0.62
C LEU A 14 -3.21 6.95 -0.65
N ILE A 15 -2.32 6.11 -1.16
CA ILE A 15 -0.88 6.30 -0.99
C ILE A 15 -0.31 7.32 -1.98
N LEU A 16 -0.57 7.17 -3.28
CA LEU A 16 -0.09 8.11 -4.30
C LEU A 16 -0.87 9.43 -4.29
N PRO A 17 -2.22 9.45 -4.17
CA PRO A 17 -2.96 10.71 -4.13
C PRO A 17 -2.61 11.62 -2.94
N SER A 18 -2.15 11.05 -1.81
CA SER A 18 -1.71 11.84 -0.65
C SER A 18 -0.32 12.48 -0.82
N ARG A 19 0.44 12.08 -1.85
CA ARG A 19 1.82 12.51 -2.09
C ARG A 19 2.00 13.27 -3.40
N VAL A 20 1.18 12.96 -4.39
CA VAL A 20 1.23 13.55 -5.72
C VAL A 20 -0.06 14.33 -5.95
N THR A 21 0.07 15.66 -5.94
CA THR A 21 -1.07 16.55 -6.20
C THR A 21 -1.62 16.28 -7.60
N GLY A 22 -2.93 16.07 -7.72
CA GLY A 22 -3.57 15.78 -9.00
C GLY A 22 -3.23 14.41 -9.57
N TYR A 23 -2.83 13.44 -8.73
CA TYR A 23 -2.53 12.08 -9.19
C TYR A 23 -3.65 11.51 -10.05
N THR A 24 -3.29 10.99 -11.22
CA THR A 24 -4.16 10.14 -12.03
C THR A 24 -3.42 8.85 -12.39
N PRO A 25 -4.13 7.72 -12.57
CA PRO A 25 -3.52 6.45 -12.95
C PRO A 25 -2.64 6.51 -14.21
N ALA A 26 -2.95 7.44 -15.13
CA ALA A 26 -2.21 7.65 -16.36
C ALA A 26 -0.76 8.10 -16.11
N LEU A 27 -0.49 8.86 -15.04
CA LEU A 27 0.87 9.29 -14.70
C LEU A 27 1.77 8.10 -14.39
N LEU A 28 1.26 7.11 -13.64
CA LEU A 28 2.02 5.90 -13.32
C LEU A 28 2.10 4.95 -14.52
N ASP A 29 1.05 4.87 -15.34
CA ASP A 29 1.09 4.10 -16.58
C ASP A 29 2.16 4.64 -17.54
N GLU A 30 2.27 5.96 -17.69
CA GLU A 30 3.33 6.59 -18.48
C GLU A 30 4.72 6.18 -18.00
N LEU A 31 5.01 6.35 -16.70
CA LEU A 31 6.30 6.00 -16.11
C LEU A 31 6.64 4.50 -16.19
N THR A 32 5.63 3.63 -16.11
CA THR A 32 5.85 2.18 -16.25
C THR A 32 6.03 1.75 -17.70
N THR A 33 5.35 2.40 -18.63
CA THR A 33 5.48 2.13 -20.06
C THR A 33 6.78 2.70 -20.64
N THR A 34 7.25 3.86 -20.16
CA THR A 34 8.58 4.40 -20.52
C THR A 34 9.73 3.63 -19.85
N GLY A 35 9.42 2.78 -18.87
CA GLY A 35 10.40 1.99 -18.14
C GLY A 35 11.16 2.78 -17.09
N GLU A 36 10.70 3.98 -16.70
CA GLU A 36 11.29 4.76 -15.61
C GLU A 36 10.94 4.19 -14.23
N VAL A 37 9.76 3.58 -14.11
CA VAL A 37 9.28 2.91 -12.90
C VAL A 37 9.00 1.44 -13.17
N VAL A 38 9.50 0.58 -12.29
CA VAL A 38 9.22 -0.86 -12.25
C VAL A 38 8.37 -1.17 -11.03
N TRP A 39 7.38 -2.03 -11.18
CA TRP A 39 6.60 -2.55 -10.06
C TRP A 39 6.88 -4.03 -9.83
N ALA A 40 6.93 -4.46 -8.58
CA ALA A 40 7.11 -5.86 -8.21
C ALA A 40 6.09 -6.27 -7.16
N GLY A 41 5.54 -7.48 -7.27
CA GLY A 41 4.76 -8.08 -6.20
C GLY A 41 5.65 -8.43 -5.01
N ALA A 42 5.09 -8.31 -3.81
CA ALA A 42 5.75 -8.58 -2.53
C ALA A 42 4.90 -9.56 -1.67
N GLY A 43 4.22 -10.49 -2.33
CA GLY A 43 3.34 -11.48 -1.72
C GLY A 43 1.85 -11.24 -1.99
N ALA A 44 1.11 -12.32 -2.17
CA ALA A 44 -0.33 -12.29 -2.36
C ALA A 44 -1.09 -12.08 -1.04
N LEU A 45 -2.29 -11.49 -1.11
CA LEU A 45 -3.24 -11.39 -0.01
C LEU A 45 -4.52 -12.16 -0.33
N PRO A 46 -5.30 -12.58 0.67
CA PRO A 46 -6.57 -13.27 0.43
C PRO A 46 -7.50 -12.47 -0.51
N GLY A 47 -8.04 -13.15 -1.52
CA GLY A 47 -8.89 -12.57 -2.55
C GLY A 47 -8.14 -12.30 -3.84
N LYS A 48 -8.21 -11.05 -4.34
CA LYS A 48 -7.54 -10.61 -5.58
C LYS A 48 -6.60 -9.42 -5.33
N ASP A 49 -6.15 -9.25 -4.09
CA ASP A 49 -5.25 -8.18 -3.65
C ASP A 49 -3.86 -8.77 -3.34
N GLY A 50 -2.87 -7.89 -3.16
CA GLY A 50 -1.50 -8.31 -2.86
C GLY A 50 -0.68 -7.14 -2.35
N TRP A 51 0.53 -7.42 -1.90
CA TRP A 51 1.54 -6.42 -1.61
C TRP A 51 2.31 -6.10 -2.88
N LEU A 52 2.65 -4.83 -3.07
CA LEU A 52 3.39 -4.35 -4.21
C LEU A 52 4.35 -3.25 -3.79
N SER A 53 5.50 -3.21 -4.44
CA SER A 53 6.50 -2.15 -4.29
C SER A 53 6.76 -1.49 -5.65
N LEU A 54 7.03 -0.18 -5.62
CA LEU A 54 7.47 0.59 -6.79
C LEU A 54 8.95 0.90 -6.68
N TYR A 55 9.66 0.87 -7.80
CA TYR A 55 11.09 1.16 -7.90
C TYR A 55 11.35 2.07 -9.09
N LEU A 56 12.23 3.05 -8.95
CA LEU A 56 12.89 3.64 -10.11
C LEU A 56 13.76 2.57 -10.77
N ALA A 57 13.77 2.53 -12.10
CA ALA A 57 14.44 1.50 -12.87
C ALA A 57 15.91 1.33 -12.49
N ASP A 58 16.65 2.43 -12.36
CA ASP A 58 18.08 2.42 -12.01
C ASP A 58 18.34 1.89 -10.59
N SER A 59 17.37 2.02 -9.70
CA SER A 59 17.49 1.56 -8.31
C SER A 59 16.91 0.15 -8.10
N ALA A 60 16.14 -0.38 -9.04
CA ALA A 60 15.48 -1.68 -8.90
C ALA A 60 16.49 -2.82 -8.67
N PRO A 61 17.60 -2.94 -9.42
CA PRO A 61 18.62 -3.98 -9.17
C PRO A 61 19.19 -3.95 -7.74
N LEU A 62 19.26 -2.77 -7.13
CA LEU A 62 19.82 -2.59 -5.79
C LEU A 62 18.83 -2.92 -4.67
N LEU A 63 17.54 -2.66 -4.91
CA LEU A 63 16.52 -2.63 -3.85
C LEU A 63 15.48 -3.74 -3.93
N LEU A 64 15.37 -4.45 -5.05
CA LEU A 64 14.45 -5.58 -5.17
C LEU A 64 14.79 -6.63 -4.09
N PRO A 65 13.81 -7.07 -3.28
CA PRO A 65 14.03 -8.13 -2.31
C PRO A 65 14.22 -9.48 -3.02
N PRO A 66 14.77 -10.49 -2.32
CA PRO A 66 14.69 -11.87 -2.79
C PRO A 66 13.25 -12.24 -3.10
N ALA A 67 13.06 -13.01 -4.18
CA ALA A 67 11.74 -13.43 -4.58
C ALA A 67 11.12 -14.34 -3.50
N HIS A 68 9.81 -14.19 -3.27
CA HIS A 68 9.12 -14.96 -2.24
C HIS A 68 9.14 -16.46 -2.56
N PRO A 69 9.11 -17.33 -1.54
CA PRO A 69 8.97 -18.77 -1.75
C PRO A 69 7.71 -19.08 -2.55
N LEU A 70 7.89 -19.89 -3.59
CA LEU A 70 6.83 -20.38 -4.47
C LEU A 70 7.19 -21.81 -4.85
N GLU A 71 6.23 -22.73 -4.73
CA GLU A 71 6.38 -24.09 -5.27
C GLU A 71 6.15 -24.03 -6.78
N GLU A 72 7.25 -23.95 -7.52
CA GLU A 72 7.23 -23.81 -8.97
C GLU A 72 6.79 -25.14 -9.61
N SER A 73 5.71 -25.10 -10.39
CA SER A 73 5.29 -26.22 -11.24
C SER A 73 5.99 -26.17 -12.59
N ALA A 74 5.92 -27.27 -13.38
CA ALA A 74 6.46 -27.29 -14.74
C ALA A 74 5.92 -26.15 -15.64
N LEU A 75 4.68 -25.69 -15.39
CA LEU A 75 4.11 -24.55 -16.12
C LEU A 75 4.74 -23.22 -15.70
N HIS A 76 5.12 -23.07 -14.41
CA HIS A 76 5.86 -21.89 -13.95
C HIS A 76 7.24 -21.81 -14.63
N GLU A 77 7.98 -22.91 -14.62
CA GLU A 77 9.30 -23.01 -15.26
C GLU A 77 9.22 -22.73 -16.76
N ALA A 78 8.19 -23.25 -17.44
CA ALA A 78 7.97 -22.98 -18.87
C ALA A 78 7.75 -21.48 -19.15
N VAL A 79 6.98 -20.78 -18.30
CA VAL A 79 6.76 -19.33 -18.43
C VAL A 79 8.04 -18.55 -18.16
N LEU A 80 8.78 -18.89 -17.10
CA LEU A 80 10.07 -18.26 -16.79
C LEU A 80 11.08 -18.45 -17.93
N THR A 81 11.14 -19.65 -18.50
CA THR A 81 12.00 -19.98 -19.65
C THR A 81 11.60 -19.15 -20.88
N THR A 82 10.30 -19.04 -21.16
CA THR A 82 9.76 -18.22 -22.25
C THR A 82 10.17 -16.74 -22.13
N LEU A 83 10.23 -16.22 -20.91
CA LEU A 83 10.58 -14.82 -20.62
C LEU A 83 12.08 -14.57 -20.41
N SER A 84 12.92 -15.62 -20.44
CA SER A 84 14.37 -15.53 -20.21
C SER A 84 15.13 -14.70 -21.24
N GLY A 85 14.53 -14.43 -22.41
CA GLY A 85 15.11 -13.60 -23.47
C GLY A 85 15.31 -12.13 -23.11
N GLY A 86 14.83 -11.68 -21.94
CA GLY A 86 15.10 -10.33 -21.40
C GLY A 86 14.21 -9.21 -21.94
N TYR A 87 13.23 -9.53 -22.79
CA TYR A 87 12.24 -8.60 -23.31
C TYR A 87 10.83 -8.95 -22.84
N GLY A 88 9.96 -7.94 -22.78
CA GLY A 88 8.57 -8.12 -22.42
C GLY A 88 7.74 -8.75 -23.55
N LEU A 89 6.92 -9.73 -23.21
CA LEU A 89 6.02 -10.43 -24.12
C LEU A 89 4.56 -10.16 -23.79
N PHE A 90 3.72 -10.03 -24.81
CA PHE A 90 2.27 -10.02 -24.63
C PHE A 90 1.77 -11.42 -24.28
N PHE A 91 0.66 -11.50 -23.53
CA PHE A 91 0.07 -12.76 -23.08
C PHE A 91 -0.08 -13.83 -24.18
N ARG A 92 -0.50 -13.43 -25.39
CA ARG A 92 -0.65 -14.38 -26.52
C ARG A 92 0.68 -14.97 -26.99
N GLN A 93 1.75 -14.16 -27.03
CA GLN A 93 3.07 -14.65 -27.39
C GLN A 93 3.57 -15.67 -26.37
N ILE A 94 3.34 -15.41 -25.08
CA ILE A 94 3.66 -16.36 -24.00
C ILE A 94 2.86 -17.65 -24.16
N ALA A 95 1.54 -17.53 -24.36
CA ALA A 95 0.65 -18.68 -24.51
C ALA A 95 1.01 -19.55 -25.71
N ASP A 96 1.30 -18.94 -26.86
CA ASP A 96 1.65 -19.64 -28.09
C ASP A 96 2.99 -20.36 -27.94
N GLN A 97 4.00 -19.73 -27.33
CA GLN A 97 5.30 -20.37 -27.10
C GLN A 97 5.19 -21.53 -26.10
N VAL A 98 4.54 -21.32 -24.95
CA VAL A 98 4.37 -22.37 -23.92
C VAL A 98 3.60 -23.58 -24.48
N ARG A 99 2.53 -23.35 -25.25
CA ARG A 99 1.75 -24.43 -25.87
C ARG A 99 2.51 -25.16 -26.96
N ALA A 100 3.32 -24.45 -27.74
CA ALA A 100 4.10 -25.05 -28.81
C ALA A 100 5.22 -25.95 -28.28
N THR A 101 5.80 -25.65 -27.11
CA THR A 101 7.00 -26.34 -26.63
C THR A 101 6.74 -27.36 -25.53
N THR A 102 5.90 -27.05 -24.54
CA THR A 102 5.88 -27.82 -23.28
C THR A 102 4.47 -28.17 -22.80
N HIS A 103 3.45 -27.33 -23.03
CA HIS A 103 2.12 -27.52 -22.45
C HIS A 103 1.00 -27.26 -23.48
N PRO A 104 0.79 -28.15 -24.48
CA PRO A 104 -0.17 -27.92 -25.57
C PRO A 104 -1.61 -27.71 -25.11
N ASP A 105 -2.02 -28.37 -24.02
CA ASP A 105 -3.38 -28.31 -23.48
C ASP A 105 -3.60 -27.18 -22.44
N CYS A 106 -2.60 -26.32 -22.21
CA CYS A 106 -2.68 -25.24 -21.22
C CYS A 106 -3.77 -24.23 -21.58
N THR A 107 -4.71 -23.99 -20.67
CA THR A 107 -5.80 -23.03 -20.89
C THR A 107 -5.38 -21.59 -20.55
N ASP A 108 -6.03 -20.59 -21.17
CA ASP A 108 -5.79 -19.17 -20.86
C ASP A 108 -5.94 -18.84 -19.36
N PRO A 109 -6.94 -19.35 -18.61
CA PRO A 109 -7.06 -19.12 -17.17
C PRO A 109 -5.89 -19.71 -16.37
N GLN A 110 -5.46 -20.94 -16.66
CA GLN A 110 -4.32 -21.56 -15.97
C GLN A 110 -3.04 -20.75 -16.17
N LEU A 111 -2.80 -20.28 -17.40
CA LEU A 111 -1.64 -19.44 -17.69
C LEU A 111 -1.74 -18.07 -17.00
N ALA A 112 -2.94 -17.48 -16.94
CA ALA A 112 -3.16 -16.23 -16.25
C ALA A 112 -2.92 -16.35 -14.73
N ASP A 113 -3.35 -17.45 -14.11
CA ASP A 113 -3.08 -17.71 -12.69
C ASP A 113 -1.57 -17.85 -12.44
N VAL A 114 -0.84 -18.62 -13.28
CA VAL A 114 0.64 -18.75 -13.19
C VAL A 114 1.36 -17.41 -13.33
N LEU A 115 0.95 -16.54 -14.27
CA LEU A 115 1.54 -15.21 -14.40
C LEU A 115 1.37 -14.38 -13.12
N TRP A 116 0.21 -14.47 -12.48
CA TRP A 116 -0.05 -13.76 -11.23
C TRP A 116 0.68 -14.37 -10.04
N ASP A 117 0.83 -15.70 -9.96
CA ASP A 117 1.64 -16.35 -8.93
C ASP A 117 3.11 -15.94 -9.03
N LEU A 118 3.66 -15.89 -10.24
CA LEU A 118 5.01 -15.41 -10.50
C LEU A 118 5.15 -13.89 -10.25
N ALA A 119 4.14 -13.08 -10.57
CA ALA A 119 4.15 -11.65 -10.27
C ALA A 119 4.10 -11.38 -8.77
N TRP A 120 3.21 -12.07 -8.03
CA TRP A 120 3.08 -11.92 -6.57
C TRP A 120 4.28 -12.45 -5.82
N SER A 121 4.96 -13.46 -6.34
CA SER A 121 6.23 -13.94 -5.77
C SER A 121 7.42 -13.01 -6.07
N GLY A 122 7.23 -11.92 -6.83
CA GLY A 122 8.30 -10.97 -7.14
C GLY A 122 9.29 -11.49 -8.18
N ARG A 123 8.82 -12.28 -9.17
CA ARG A 123 9.63 -12.73 -10.32
C ARG A 123 9.29 -11.98 -11.61
N LEU A 124 8.03 -11.61 -11.79
CA LEU A 124 7.56 -10.89 -12.98
C LEU A 124 7.13 -9.46 -12.67
N THR A 125 7.19 -8.64 -13.72
CA THR A 125 6.61 -7.30 -13.78
C THR A 125 5.81 -7.11 -15.07
N ASN A 126 5.18 -5.95 -15.23
CA ASN A 126 4.45 -5.56 -16.43
C ASN A 126 4.71 -4.08 -16.76
N ASP A 127 4.69 -3.72 -18.04
CA ASP A 127 4.87 -2.34 -18.52
C ASP A 127 3.69 -1.39 -18.22
N THR A 128 2.65 -1.88 -17.56
CA THR A 128 1.52 -1.07 -17.07
C THR A 128 0.89 -1.68 -15.82
N LEU A 129 0.18 -0.86 -15.02
CA LEU A 129 -0.69 -1.35 -13.94
C LEU A 129 -2.11 -1.69 -14.40
N ALA A 130 -2.44 -1.51 -15.68
CA ALA A 130 -3.75 -1.88 -16.24
C ALA A 130 -4.21 -3.33 -15.88
N PRO A 131 -3.38 -4.39 -16.02
CA PRO A 131 -3.78 -5.75 -15.63
C PRO A 131 -4.05 -5.86 -14.13
N LEU A 132 -3.27 -5.16 -13.29
CA LEU A 132 -3.47 -5.14 -11.84
C LEU A 132 -4.79 -4.46 -11.46
N ARG A 133 -5.11 -3.31 -12.07
CA ARG A 133 -6.39 -2.62 -11.86
C ARG A 133 -7.57 -3.50 -12.30
N ALA A 134 -7.43 -4.21 -13.41
CA ALA A 134 -8.44 -5.16 -13.88
C ALA A 134 -8.61 -6.33 -12.89
N LEU A 135 -7.50 -6.87 -12.36
CA LEU A 135 -7.53 -7.93 -11.34
C LEU A 135 -8.25 -7.46 -10.08
N LEU A 136 -7.88 -6.29 -9.54
CA LEU A 136 -8.49 -5.70 -8.35
C LEU A 136 -9.99 -5.37 -8.54
N GLY A 137 -10.37 -5.01 -9.76
CA GLY A 137 -11.76 -4.71 -10.14
C GLY A 137 -12.61 -5.95 -10.49
N SER A 138 -11.99 -7.11 -10.72
CA SER A 138 -12.67 -8.35 -11.12
C SER A 138 -13.38 -9.09 -9.98
N GLY A 139 -13.07 -8.74 -8.73
CA GLY A 139 -13.64 -9.35 -7.53
C GLY A 139 -15.15 -9.13 -7.39
N ARG A 140 -15.95 -10.16 -7.70
CA ARG A 140 -17.43 -10.11 -7.68
C ARG A 140 -18.02 -10.15 -6.26
N THR A 141 -17.28 -10.63 -5.27
CA THR A 141 -17.72 -10.75 -3.87
C THR A 141 -17.33 -9.53 -3.02
N ALA A 142 -18.18 -9.17 -2.07
CA ALA A 142 -17.84 -8.19 -1.03
C ALA A 142 -16.65 -8.73 -0.21
N GLY A 143 -15.60 -7.92 -0.04
CA GLY A 143 -14.38 -8.32 0.67
C GLY A 143 -13.28 -8.95 -0.18
N SER A 144 -13.47 -9.15 -1.50
CA SER A 144 -12.43 -9.71 -2.39
C SER A 144 -11.20 -8.82 -2.59
N THR A 145 -11.35 -7.50 -2.42
CA THR A 145 -10.25 -6.52 -2.39
C THR A 145 -10.48 -5.51 -1.27
N ALA A 146 -9.41 -5.03 -0.64
CA ALA A 146 -9.51 -4.23 0.58
C ALA A 146 -10.07 -2.82 0.29
N HIS A 147 -9.67 -2.22 -0.84
CA HIS A 147 -10.28 -1.01 -1.39
C HIS A 147 -10.72 -1.23 -2.84
N ARG A 148 -11.96 -1.72 -3.06
CA ARG A 148 -12.48 -2.04 -4.41
C ARG A 148 -12.29 -0.92 -5.43
N ALA A 149 -11.45 -1.12 -6.45
CA ALA A 149 -11.28 -0.16 -7.54
C ALA A 149 -12.63 0.09 -8.25
N ARG A 150 -12.97 1.37 -8.51
CA ARG A 150 -14.10 1.69 -9.39
C ARG A 150 -13.72 1.20 -10.78
N ARG A 151 -14.56 0.36 -11.38
CA ARG A 151 -14.36 -0.12 -12.74
C ARG A 151 -14.34 1.10 -13.67
N SER A 152 -13.25 1.30 -14.41
CA SER A 152 -13.29 2.20 -15.55
C SER A 152 -14.34 1.65 -16.50
N VAL A 153 -15.47 2.34 -16.63
CA VAL A 153 -16.47 2.02 -17.66
C VAL A 153 -15.72 2.18 -18.98
N PRO A 154 -15.62 1.13 -19.83
CA PRO A 154 -15.06 1.30 -21.15
C PRO A 154 -15.82 2.46 -21.78
N ARG A 155 -15.10 3.48 -22.26
CA ARG A 155 -15.71 4.55 -23.06
C ARG A 155 -16.33 3.86 -24.27
N GLY A 156 -17.63 3.59 -24.15
CA GLY A 156 -18.41 2.98 -25.21
C GLY A 156 -18.41 3.96 -26.37
N ARG A 157 -17.69 3.60 -27.43
CA ARG A 157 -17.97 4.15 -28.76
C ARG A 157 -19.46 3.89 -28.98
N TYR A 158 -20.24 4.95 -29.11
CA TYR A 158 -21.66 4.87 -29.42
C TYR A 158 -21.87 3.90 -30.58
N GLY A 159 -22.72 2.89 -30.38
CA GLY A 159 -23.20 1.99 -31.43
C GLY A 159 -22.66 0.57 -31.36
N SER A 160 -23.34 -0.30 -30.61
CA SER A 160 -23.88 -1.56 -31.18
C SER A 160 -24.63 -2.33 -30.09
N LEU A 161 -25.95 -2.39 -30.23
CA LEU A 161 -26.84 -3.25 -29.47
C LEU A 161 -26.84 -4.65 -30.11
N THR A 162 -25.77 -5.41 -29.92
CA THR A 162 -25.78 -6.86 -30.17
C THR A 162 -25.03 -7.57 -29.04
N ALA A 163 -25.76 -7.97 -28.01
CA ALA A 163 -25.30 -8.87 -26.96
C ALA A 163 -25.34 -10.32 -27.47
N ALA A 164 -24.50 -10.64 -28.46
CA ALA A 164 -24.28 -12.00 -28.94
C ALA A 164 -22.78 -12.18 -29.20
N ALA A 165 -22.19 -13.18 -28.53
CA ALA A 165 -20.82 -13.66 -28.67
C ALA A 165 -19.75 -12.56 -28.90
N ARG A 166 -19.23 -11.98 -27.81
CA ARG A 166 -17.93 -11.28 -27.92
C ARG A 166 -16.91 -12.32 -28.39
N PRO A 167 -16.23 -12.14 -29.54
CA PRO A 167 -15.14 -13.02 -29.91
C PRO A 167 -14.12 -13.03 -28.76
N ALA A 168 -13.50 -14.18 -28.52
CA ALA A 168 -12.39 -14.28 -27.58
C ALA A 168 -11.42 -13.13 -27.88
N SER A 169 -11.15 -12.30 -26.88
CA SER A 169 -10.27 -11.15 -27.06
C SER A 169 -8.97 -11.61 -27.71
N ARG A 170 -8.64 -11.06 -28.88
CA ARG A 170 -7.39 -11.36 -29.60
C ARG A 170 -6.15 -11.03 -28.76
N THR A 171 -6.32 -10.26 -27.67
CA THR A 171 -5.26 -9.84 -26.75
C THR A 171 -5.24 -10.61 -25.43
N GLY A 172 -6.15 -11.57 -25.19
CA GLY A 172 -6.26 -12.29 -23.92
C GLY A 172 -7.17 -11.61 -22.89
N PRO A 173 -7.30 -12.16 -21.66
CA PRO A 173 -8.06 -11.56 -20.58
C PRO A 173 -7.53 -10.17 -20.17
N PRO A 174 -8.40 -9.23 -19.73
CA PRO A 174 -7.96 -7.90 -19.32
C PRO A 174 -7.06 -7.91 -18.07
N THR A 175 -7.07 -8.99 -17.28
CA THR A 175 -6.20 -9.18 -16.10
C THR A 175 -4.77 -9.54 -16.46
N VAL A 176 -4.44 -9.75 -17.74
CA VAL A 176 -3.11 -10.10 -18.23
C VAL A 176 -2.69 -9.24 -19.43
N SER A 177 -3.30 -8.08 -19.62
CA SER A 177 -2.89 -7.10 -20.63
C SER A 177 -1.48 -6.55 -20.38
N GLY A 178 -0.91 -5.87 -21.37
CA GLY A 178 0.44 -5.33 -21.30
C GLY A 178 1.51 -6.37 -21.64
N ARG A 179 2.76 -5.98 -21.54
CA ARG A 179 3.93 -6.84 -21.74
C ARG A 179 4.43 -7.32 -20.38
N TRP A 180 4.50 -8.63 -20.22
CA TRP A 180 5.06 -9.28 -19.05
C TRP A 180 6.53 -9.55 -19.29
N SER A 181 7.37 -9.28 -18.29
CA SER A 181 8.80 -9.56 -18.32
C SER A 181 9.28 -10.06 -16.97
N LEU A 182 10.45 -10.69 -16.95
CA LEU A 182 11.18 -10.91 -15.70
C LEU A 182 11.53 -9.55 -15.08
N LEU A 183 11.59 -9.51 -13.75
CA LEU A 183 12.20 -8.39 -13.04
C LEU A 183 13.70 -8.31 -13.36
N PRO A 184 14.31 -7.11 -13.31
CA PRO A 184 15.72 -6.96 -13.60
C PRO A 184 16.58 -7.78 -12.64
N ALA A 185 17.71 -8.29 -13.15
CA ALA A 185 18.67 -9.00 -12.33
C ALA A 185 19.13 -8.11 -11.17
N THR A 186 19.14 -8.68 -9.96
CA THR A 186 19.62 -7.97 -8.77
C THR A 186 21.13 -7.77 -8.82
N GLU A 187 21.61 -6.66 -8.26
CA GLU A 187 23.03 -6.38 -8.09
C GLU A 187 23.72 -7.52 -7.31
N PRO A 188 24.78 -8.15 -7.86
CA PRO A 188 25.43 -9.28 -7.22
C PRO A 188 26.16 -8.90 -5.93
N GLU A 189 26.70 -7.68 -5.82
CA GLU A 189 27.44 -7.24 -4.63
C GLU A 189 26.52 -6.88 -3.46
N PRO A 190 26.50 -7.66 -2.35
CA PRO A 190 25.58 -7.41 -1.23
C PRO A 190 25.83 -6.06 -0.54
N THR A 191 27.07 -5.58 -0.56
CA THR A 191 27.45 -4.30 0.05
C THR A 191 26.80 -3.12 -0.67
N HIS A 192 26.73 -3.14 -2.01
CA HIS A 192 26.05 -2.10 -2.79
C HIS A 192 24.56 -2.04 -2.45
N ARG A 193 23.91 -3.21 -2.36
CA ARG A 193 22.49 -3.33 -2.00
C ARG A 193 22.21 -2.84 -0.58
N ALA A 194 23.04 -3.26 0.38
CA ALA A 194 22.92 -2.83 1.77
C ALA A 194 23.08 -1.30 1.93
N HIS A 195 24.03 -0.70 1.21
CA HIS A 195 24.24 0.75 1.16
C HIS A 195 23.01 1.47 0.58
N ALA A 196 22.51 1.03 -0.57
CA ALA A 196 21.32 1.61 -1.22
C ALA A 196 20.06 1.51 -0.34
N LEU A 197 19.88 0.37 0.33
CA LEU A 197 18.76 0.16 1.25
C LEU A 197 18.83 1.10 2.45
N ALA A 198 20.01 1.23 3.09
CA ALA A 198 20.19 2.13 4.23
C ALA A 198 19.91 3.60 3.87
N ARG A 199 20.37 4.04 2.69
CA ARG A 199 20.03 5.37 2.14
C ARG A 199 18.53 5.52 1.96
N THR A 200 17.89 4.55 1.31
CA THR A 200 16.45 4.59 1.04
C THR A 200 15.63 4.64 2.33
N LEU A 201 16.05 3.92 3.38
CA LEU A 201 15.41 3.97 4.69
C LEU A 201 15.52 5.37 5.33
N LEU A 202 16.69 6.00 5.26
CA LEU A 202 16.89 7.37 5.75
C LEU A 202 16.03 8.38 4.98
N ASP A 203 16.01 8.30 3.65
CA ASP A 203 15.23 9.21 2.81
C ASP A 203 13.72 9.04 3.03
N ARG A 204 13.27 7.81 3.32
CA ARG A 204 11.85 7.49 3.52
C ARG A 204 11.35 7.88 4.89
N HIS A 205 12.09 7.54 5.95
CA HIS A 205 11.65 7.72 7.34
C HIS A 205 12.12 9.04 7.95
N GLY A 206 13.21 9.62 7.44
CA GLY A 206 13.92 10.73 8.07
C GLY A 206 14.66 10.33 9.35
N VAL A 207 14.05 9.51 10.20
CA VAL A 207 14.65 8.89 11.38
C VAL A 207 14.43 7.38 11.32
N VAL A 208 15.51 6.63 11.14
CA VAL A 208 15.48 5.16 11.08
C VAL A 208 15.60 4.59 12.49
N THR A 209 14.58 3.82 12.88
CA THR A 209 14.53 3.10 14.16
C THR A 209 14.47 1.60 13.92
N ARG A 210 14.73 0.80 14.97
CA ARG A 210 14.57 -0.67 14.90
C ARG A 210 13.19 -1.08 14.41
N GLY A 211 12.14 -0.45 14.93
CA GLY A 211 10.76 -0.78 14.57
C GLY A 211 10.42 -0.44 13.11
N ALA A 212 10.94 0.67 12.58
CA ALA A 212 10.77 1.03 11.16
C ALA A 212 11.41 -0.01 10.22
N VAL A 213 12.63 -0.46 10.52
CA VAL A 213 13.33 -1.49 9.73
C VAL A 213 12.61 -2.83 9.80
N GLN A 214 12.10 -3.22 10.97
CA GLN A 214 11.33 -4.44 11.15
C GLN A 214 9.99 -4.40 10.40
N ALA A 215 9.30 -3.26 10.42
CA ALA A 215 8.02 -3.08 9.73
C ALA A 215 8.14 -3.18 8.20
N GLU A 216 9.31 -2.87 7.63
CA GLU A 216 9.59 -3.05 6.21
C GLU A 216 10.09 -4.45 5.84
N GLY A 217 10.30 -5.34 6.81
CA GLY A 217 10.72 -6.72 6.55
C GLY A 217 12.15 -6.82 6.00
N VAL A 218 13.04 -5.89 6.35
CA VAL A 218 14.43 -5.91 5.90
C VAL A 218 15.14 -7.19 6.37
N GLU A 219 15.76 -7.90 5.43
CA GLU A 219 16.52 -9.11 5.70
C GLU A 219 17.69 -8.85 6.66
N GLY A 220 17.88 -9.73 7.65
CA GLY A 220 18.85 -9.53 8.74
C GLY A 220 18.46 -8.42 9.74
N GLY A 221 17.32 -7.76 9.52
CA GLY A 221 16.72 -6.78 10.41
C GLY A 221 17.62 -5.57 10.70
N PHE A 222 17.38 -4.95 11.86
CA PHE A 222 18.09 -3.74 12.25
C PHE A 222 19.59 -3.97 12.45
N SER A 223 20.03 -5.15 12.88
CA SER A 223 21.45 -5.45 13.10
C SER A 223 22.26 -5.38 11.81
N ALA A 224 21.71 -5.86 10.69
CA ALA A 224 22.36 -5.76 9.38
C ALA A 224 22.47 -4.31 8.92
N THR A 225 21.39 -3.55 9.07
CA THR A 225 21.30 -2.14 8.66
C THR A 225 22.16 -1.23 9.56
N TYR A 226 22.27 -1.54 10.84
CA TYR A 226 23.00 -0.75 11.84
C TYR A 226 24.46 -0.52 11.46
N ARG A 227 25.16 -1.56 10.98
CA ARG A 227 26.58 -1.43 10.58
C ARG A 227 26.78 -0.42 9.47
N ILE A 228 25.85 -0.38 8.51
CA ILE A 228 25.89 0.55 7.39
C ILE A 228 25.54 1.97 7.86
N LEU A 229 24.53 2.11 8.72
CA LEU A 229 24.15 3.41 9.28
C LEU A 229 25.23 4.01 10.18
N ALA A 230 25.99 3.19 10.91
CA ALA A 230 27.17 3.63 11.66
C ALA A 230 28.27 4.14 10.72
N ALA A 231 28.54 3.44 9.62
CA ALA A 231 29.47 3.96 8.61
C ALA A 231 28.97 5.27 7.95
N PHE A 232 27.65 5.46 7.83
CA PHE A 232 27.08 6.72 7.35
C PHE A 232 27.27 7.85 8.37
N GLU A 233 27.20 7.54 9.67
CA GLU A 233 27.51 8.47 10.74
C GLU A 233 28.97 8.93 10.68
N ASP A 234 29.92 8.00 10.54
CA ASP A 234 31.36 8.30 10.44
C ASP A 234 31.67 9.23 9.24
N ASN A 235 30.90 9.11 8.15
CA ASN A 235 31.01 9.94 6.95
C ASN A 235 30.07 11.17 6.95
N GLY A 236 29.41 11.48 8.07
CA GLY A 236 28.56 12.66 8.24
C GLY A 236 27.20 12.62 7.51
N GLN A 237 26.83 11.49 6.90
CA GLN A 237 25.60 11.32 6.13
C GLN A 237 24.37 10.99 6.99
N ALA A 238 24.61 10.56 8.23
CA ALA A 238 23.58 10.32 9.23
C ALA A 238 24.06 10.82 10.60
N ARG A 239 23.13 11.03 11.53
CA ARG A 239 23.45 11.37 12.93
C ARG A 239 22.76 10.39 13.85
N ARG A 240 23.52 9.74 14.73
CA ARG A 240 22.96 8.86 15.75
C ARG A 240 22.56 9.66 16.98
N GLY A 241 21.41 9.36 17.55
CA GLY A 241 20.96 10.02 18.78
C GLY A 241 19.57 9.63 19.24
N TYR A 242 19.18 10.20 20.39
CA TYR A 242 17.83 10.06 20.92
C TYR A 242 16.93 11.12 20.28
N VAL A 243 16.10 10.70 19.32
CA VAL A 243 15.20 11.60 18.59
C VAL A 243 13.75 11.36 19.00
N VAL A 244 13.37 10.10 19.16
CA VAL A 244 12.03 9.67 19.57
C VAL A 244 12.07 9.19 21.01
N GLU A 245 11.22 9.77 21.86
CA GLU A 245 11.02 9.38 23.25
C GLU A 245 10.47 7.95 23.35
N GLY A 246 10.83 7.24 24.43
CA GLY A 246 10.38 5.85 24.66
C GLY A 246 11.09 4.79 23.80
N LEU A 247 11.94 5.21 22.86
CA LEU A 247 12.79 4.33 22.07
C LEU A 247 14.26 4.41 22.51
N GLY A 248 15.00 3.31 22.34
CA GLY A 248 16.43 3.27 22.68
C GLY A 248 17.31 4.15 21.78
N ALA A 249 18.58 4.31 22.14
CA ALA A 249 19.55 5.22 21.50
C ALA A 249 19.91 4.90 20.05
N ALA A 250 19.61 3.67 19.60
CA ALA A 250 19.98 3.21 18.26
C ALA A 250 18.98 3.72 17.22
N GLN A 251 18.99 5.04 17.01
CA GLN A 251 18.20 5.74 16.02
C GLN A 251 19.16 6.58 15.18
N PHE A 252 18.95 6.56 13.86
CA PHE A 252 19.78 7.30 12.92
C PHE A 252 18.91 8.29 12.16
N ALA A 253 19.22 9.56 12.29
CA ALA A 253 18.53 10.62 11.57
C ALA A 253 19.29 10.99 10.30
N MET A 254 18.55 11.19 9.22
CA MET A 254 19.03 11.88 8.03
C MET A 254 19.48 13.29 8.42
N GLU A 255 20.44 13.84 7.68
CA GLU A 255 20.81 15.24 7.80
C GLU A 255 19.57 16.18 7.73
N GLY A 256 19.51 17.15 8.64
CA GLY A 256 18.40 18.09 8.76
C GLY A 256 17.08 17.50 9.29
N ALA A 257 16.94 16.18 9.46
CA ALA A 257 15.71 15.59 9.98
C ALA A 257 15.43 16.02 11.43
N VAL A 258 16.45 16.05 12.29
CA VAL A 258 16.32 16.51 13.69
C VAL A 258 15.89 17.97 13.75
N ASP A 259 16.46 18.83 12.91
CA ASP A 259 16.13 20.25 12.90
C ASP A 259 14.69 20.49 12.40
N ARG A 260 14.24 19.72 11.40
CA ARG A 260 12.83 19.72 10.96
C ARG A 260 11.87 19.28 12.07
N LEU A 261 12.24 18.24 12.83
CA LEU A 261 11.42 17.78 13.97
C LEU A 261 11.34 18.83 15.08
N ARG A 262 12.46 19.48 15.40
CA ARG A 262 12.49 20.60 16.36
C ARG A 262 11.62 21.77 15.89
N ALA A 263 11.74 22.17 14.62
CA ALA A 263 10.91 23.21 14.04
C ALA A 263 9.41 22.88 14.11
N ALA A 264 9.04 21.62 13.80
CA ALA A 264 7.66 21.14 13.91
C ALA A 264 7.17 21.10 15.37
N SER A 265 8.02 20.75 16.33
CA SER A 265 7.70 20.83 17.76
C SER A 265 7.44 22.26 18.19
N THR A 266 8.36 23.18 17.87
CA THR A 266 8.21 24.60 18.21
C THR A 266 6.98 25.23 17.55
N ALA A 267 6.64 24.83 16.33
CA ALA A 267 5.42 25.28 15.66
C ALA A 267 4.16 24.79 16.39
N ARG A 268 4.15 23.53 16.86
CA ARG A 268 3.06 22.97 17.66
C ARG A 268 2.90 23.73 18.98
N ASP A 269 4.00 24.00 19.69
CA ASP A 269 3.96 24.73 20.97
C ASP A 269 3.44 26.18 20.83
N ARG A 270 3.61 26.78 19.65
CA ARG A 270 3.13 28.13 19.32
C ARG A 270 1.73 28.15 18.70
N THR A 271 1.13 26.99 18.45
CA THR A 271 -0.19 26.92 17.83
C THR A 271 -1.24 27.45 18.80
N ASP A 272 -2.06 28.39 18.35
CA ASP A 272 -3.15 28.96 19.15
C ASP A 272 -4.09 27.82 19.61
N PRO A 273 -4.50 27.77 20.90
CA PRO A 273 -5.52 26.85 21.38
C PRO A 273 -6.80 26.82 20.52
N GLY A 274 -7.12 27.90 19.79
CA GLY A 274 -8.25 27.97 18.85
C GLY A 274 -7.98 27.50 17.42
N ALA A 275 -6.77 27.03 17.10
CA ALA A 275 -6.43 26.60 15.75
C ALA A 275 -7.16 25.31 15.37
N VAL A 276 -7.61 25.23 14.11
CA VAL A 276 -8.29 24.04 13.58
C VAL A 276 -7.33 22.84 13.59
N PRO A 277 -7.68 21.71 14.23
CA PRO A 277 -6.83 20.53 14.26
C PRO A 277 -6.55 19.99 12.86
N ARG A 278 -5.30 19.62 12.57
CA ARG A 278 -4.92 19.06 11.27
C ARG A 278 -5.09 17.55 11.28
N ALA A 279 -6.13 17.06 10.62
CA ALA A 279 -6.41 15.63 10.48
C ALA A 279 -5.90 15.07 9.13
N VAL A 280 -5.32 13.87 9.15
CA VAL A 280 -4.85 13.15 7.96
C VAL A 280 -5.32 11.69 8.02
N VAL A 281 -5.93 11.22 6.93
CA VAL A 281 -6.32 9.81 6.76
C VAL A 281 -5.23 9.07 5.98
N LEU A 282 -4.72 7.98 6.53
CA LEU A 282 -3.73 7.12 5.89
C LEU A 282 -4.24 5.67 5.84
N ALA A 283 -3.79 4.89 4.85
CA ALA A 283 -3.87 3.45 4.97
C ALA A 283 -3.02 3.01 6.18
N ALA A 284 -3.49 2.05 6.98
CA ALA A 284 -2.73 1.60 8.16
C ALA A 284 -1.36 1.01 7.79
N ALA A 285 -1.25 0.45 6.58
CA ALA A 285 0.00 -0.07 6.02
C ALA A 285 0.83 0.98 5.26
N ASP A 286 0.39 2.23 5.17
CA ASP A 286 1.14 3.31 4.51
C ASP A 286 2.49 3.55 5.21
N PRO A 287 3.64 3.62 4.50
CA PRO A 287 4.95 3.86 5.10
C PRO A 287 5.07 5.17 5.92
N ALA A 288 4.21 6.16 5.68
CA ALA A 288 4.16 7.38 6.49
C ALA A 288 3.43 7.21 7.83
N ASN A 289 2.65 6.13 8.01
CA ASN A 289 2.08 5.81 9.32
C ASN A 289 3.21 5.35 10.25
N ALA A 290 3.54 6.14 11.27
CA ALA A 290 4.57 5.81 12.26
C ALA A 290 4.12 4.69 13.23
N TYR A 291 2.82 4.55 13.47
CA TYR A 291 2.28 3.57 14.41
C TYR A 291 2.35 2.14 13.88
N GLY A 292 2.71 1.21 14.76
CA GLY A 292 3.03 -0.17 14.39
C GLY A 292 4.33 -0.32 13.61
N ALA A 293 5.17 0.73 13.58
CA ALA A 293 6.47 0.76 12.95
C ALA A 293 7.47 1.46 13.87
N ALA A 294 7.71 2.76 13.68
CA ALA A 294 8.59 3.52 14.56
C ALA A 294 7.99 3.71 15.96
N LEU A 295 6.67 3.91 16.04
CA LEU A 295 5.93 4.04 17.30
C LEU A 295 5.13 2.76 17.59
N PRO A 296 5.04 2.33 18.85
CA PRO A 296 4.13 1.24 19.23
C PRO A 296 2.68 1.67 19.00
N TRP A 297 1.80 0.70 18.79
CA TRP A 297 0.37 0.99 18.87
C TRP A 297 0.01 1.36 20.32
N PRO A 298 -0.81 2.40 20.54
CA PRO A 298 -1.35 2.66 21.87
C PRO A 298 -2.23 1.49 22.34
N GLU A 299 -2.39 1.36 23.66
CA GLU A 299 -3.28 0.34 24.21
C GLU A 299 -4.71 0.52 23.66
N PRO A 300 -5.38 -0.56 23.25
CA PRO A 300 -6.74 -0.47 22.74
C PRO A 300 -7.70 0.15 23.77
N PRO A 301 -8.68 0.95 23.35
CA PRO A 301 -9.70 1.48 24.25
C PRO A 301 -10.47 0.38 24.98
N ASP A 302 -11.00 0.69 26.16
CA ASP A 302 -11.79 -0.26 26.95
C ASP A 302 -12.96 -0.84 26.15
N GLY A 303 -13.16 -2.16 26.27
CA GLY A 303 -14.20 -2.87 25.53
C GLY A 303 -13.89 -3.15 24.06
N ALA A 304 -12.74 -2.68 23.54
CA ALA A 304 -12.32 -2.98 22.17
C ALA A 304 -12.15 -4.50 21.94
N GLY A 305 -12.91 -5.03 20.99
CA GLY A 305 -12.83 -6.45 20.60
C GLY A 305 -11.67 -6.81 19.67
N HIS A 306 -10.82 -5.84 19.30
CA HIS A 306 -9.71 -6.04 18.38
C HIS A 306 -8.59 -5.03 18.65
N LYS A 307 -7.38 -5.34 18.14
CA LYS A 307 -6.19 -4.48 18.23
C LYS A 307 -5.88 -3.85 16.88
N PRO A 308 -5.35 -2.61 16.86
CA PRO A 308 -4.90 -2.00 15.62
C PRO A 308 -3.70 -2.75 15.02
N GLY A 309 -3.52 -2.63 13.71
CA GLY A 309 -2.41 -3.26 13.01
C GLY A 309 -2.24 -2.74 11.59
N ARG A 310 -1.05 -2.94 11.02
CA ARG A 310 -0.70 -2.55 9.65
C ARG A 310 -1.29 -3.54 8.64
N LYS A 311 -2.62 -3.57 8.54
CA LYS A 311 -3.37 -4.51 7.70
C LYS A 311 -3.87 -3.85 6.42
N ALA A 312 -3.86 -4.59 5.31
CA ALA A 312 -4.47 -4.13 4.06
C ALA A 312 -5.96 -3.83 4.26
N GLY A 313 -6.41 -2.65 3.80
CA GLY A 313 -7.79 -2.20 3.94
C GLY A 313 -8.11 -1.45 5.24
N ALA A 314 -7.24 -1.53 6.24
CA ALA A 314 -7.41 -0.75 7.46
C ALA A 314 -6.91 0.69 7.26
N LEU A 315 -7.48 1.62 8.03
CA LEU A 315 -7.15 3.05 7.98
C LEU A 315 -6.76 3.54 9.37
N VAL A 316 -5.92 4.56 9.39
CA VAL A 316 -5.66 5.38 10.57
C VAL A 316 -6.02 6.82 10.27
N VAL A 317 -6.52 7.53 11.27
CA VAL A 317 -6.69 8.98 11.22
C VAL A 317 -5.81 9.60 12.29
N LEU A 318 -4.88 10.43 11.85
CA LEU A 318 -3.95 11.14 12.71
C LEU A 318 -4.41 12.59 12.83
N VAL A 319 -4.57 13.10 14.06
CA VAL A 319 -4.84 14.52 14.32
C VAL A 319 -3.62 15.12 14.98
N ASN A 320 -3.02 16.13 14.34
CA ASN A 320 -1.76 16.75 14.77
C ASN A 320 -0.60 15.75 15.00
N GLY A 321 -0.66 14.59 14.34
CA GLY A 321 0.32 13.50 14.45
C GLY A 321 -0.04 12.41 15.46
N GLU A 322 -1.08 12.59 16.27
CA GLU A 322 -1.54 11.60 17.24
C GLU A 322 -2.60 10.66 16.64
N LEU A 323 -2.54 9.37 16.96
CA LEU A 323 -3.52 8.38 16.51
C LEU A 323 -4.87 8.61 17.21
N THR A 324 -5.85 9.10 16.45
CA THR A 324 -7.18 9.41 16.97
C THR A 324 -8.18 8.30 16.65
N LEU A 325 -8.18 7.82 15.40
CA LEU A 325 -9.07 6.75 14.95
C LEU A 325 -8.29 5.65 14.23
N TYR A 326 -8.74 4.40 14.42
CA TYR A 326 -8.34 3.25 13.61
C TYR A 326 -9.58 2.52 13.11
N MET A 327 -9.67 2.30 11.80
CA MET A 327 -10.77 1.61 11.17
C MET A 327 -10.28 0.30 10.56
N GLU A 328 -10.90 -0.83 10.92
CA GLU A 328 -10.53 -2.11 10.31
C GLU A 328 -10.96 -2.20 8.84
N ARG A 329 -10.38 -3.19 8.14
CA ARG A 329 -10.76 -3.56 6.79
C ARG A 329 -12.28 -3.70 6.66
N GLY A 330 -12.84 -3.01 5.67
CA GLY A 330 -14.28 -3.01 5.39
C GLY A 330 -15.10 -2.05 6.25
N GLY A 331 -14.47 -1.39 7.24
CA GLY A 331 -15.03 -0.25 7.94
C GLY A 331 -16.11 -0.54 8.97
N LYS A 332 -16.32 -1.81 9.32
CA LYS A 332 -17.35 -2.25 10.28
C LYS A 332 -17.04 -1.88 11.72
N THR A 333 -15.77 -1.84 12.07
CA THR A 333 -15.29 -1.64 13.43
C THR A 333 -14.35 -0.44 13.44
N LEU A 334 -14.53 0.41 14.43
CA LEU A 334 -13.76 1.62 14.66
C LEU A 334 -13.21 1.61 16.09
N LEU A 335 -11.93 1.94 16.24
CA LEU A 335 -11.32 2.30 17.52
C LEU A 335 -11.16 3.81 17.55
N ALA A 336 -11.50 4.41 18.69
CA ALA A 336 -11.31 5.82 18.99
C ALA A 336 -10.63 5.96 20.35
N TRP A 337 -9.49 6.63 20.39
CA TRP A 337 -8.66 6.73 21.60
C TRP A 337 -9.10 7.82 22.57
N PRO A 338 -9.48 9.03 22.13
CA PRO A 338 -10.06 10.00 23.05
C PRO A 338 -11.29 9.44 23.75
N ALA A 339 -11.27 9.47 25.08
CA ALA A 339 -12.36 8.96 25.91
C ALA A 339 -13.52 9.95 26.01
N ASP A 340 -13.23 11.25 25.93
CA ASP A 340 -14.22 12.31 25.88
C ASP A 340 -14.85 12.37 24.48
N PRO A 341 -16.17 12.11 24.34
CA PRO A 341 -16.86 12.15 23.05
C PRO A 341 -16.88 13.55 22.40
N ASP A 342 -16.73 14.60 23.21
CA ASP A 342 -16.74 15.99 22.77
C ASP A 342 -15.31 16.52 22.46
N ASP A 343 -14.30 15.65 22.49
CA ASP A 343 -12.92 16.00 22.12
C ASP A 343 -12.87 16.52 20.67
N PRO A 344 -12.35 17.73 20.42
CA PRO A 344 -12.28 18.31 19.08
C PRO A 344 -11.47 17.46 18.08
N ALA A 345 -10.53 16.64 18.56
CA ALA A 345 -9.79 15.72 17.70
C ALA A 345 -10.72 14.64 17.10
N LEU A 346 -11.72 14.15 17.83
CA LEU A 346 -12.69 13.19 17.29
C LEU A 346 -13.52 13.80 16.16
N GLY A 347 -13.94 15.06 16.32
CA GLY A 347 -14.64 15.82 15.29
C GLY A 347 -13.79 15.96 14.01
N ALA A 348 -12.56 16.47 14.16
CA ALA A 348 -11.63 16.62 13.05
C ALA A 348 -11.31 15.28 12.35
N ALA A 349 -11.15 14.21 13.12
CA ALA A 349 -10.87 12.89 12.58
C ALA A 349 -12.08 12.30 11.82
N ALA A 350 -13.29 12.46 12.35
CA ALA A 350 -14.52 12.03 11.69
C ALA A 350 -14.76 12.80 10.39
N GLU A 351 -14.54 14.12 10.40
CA GLU A 351 -14.64 14.96 9.21
C GLU A 351 -13.62 14.58 8.13
N ALA A 352 -12.37 14.32 8.52
CA ALA A 352 -11.33 13.89 7.59
C ALA A 352 -11.66 12.54 6.93
N LEU A 353 -12.17 11.59 7.71
CA LEU A 353 -12.67 10.31 7.20
C LEU A 353 -13.85 10.50 6.24
N ALA A 354 -14.79 11.40 6.60
CA ALA A 354 -15.93 11.74 5.77
C ALA A 354 -15.52 12.37 4.42
N SER A 355 -14.55 13.29 4.47
CA SER A 355 -13.96 13.93 3.30
C SER A 355 -13.25 12.92 2.39
N ALA A 356 -12.45 12.01 2.96
CA ALA A 356 -11.77 10.95 2.21
C ALA A 356 -12.75 9.99 1.51
N ALA A 357 -13.89 9.67 2.12
CA ALA A 357 -14.91 8.86 1.46
C ALA A 357 -15.59 9.62 0.33
N ARG A 358 -15.98 10.89 0.53
CA ARG A 358 -16.60 11.75 -0.52
C ARG A 358 -15.67 11.99 -1.70
N ALA A 359 -14.35 12.03 -1.46
CA ALA A 359 -13.33 12.08 -2.51
C ALA A 359 -13.19 10.74 -3.28
N GLY A 360 -13.92 9.69 -2.89
CA GLY A 360 -13.94 8.39 -3.55
C GLY A 360 -12.84 7.42 -3.11
N ALA A 361 -11.99 7.79 -2.15
CA ALA A 361 -10.86 6.97 -1.72
C ALA A 361 -11.31 5.70 -0.99
N LEU A 362 -12.35 5.80 -0.17
CA LEU A 362 -12.80 4.73 0.74
C LEU A 362 -14.02 3.94 0.24
N GLY A 363 -14.78 4.48 -0.73
CA GLY A 363 -16.06 3.91 -1.13
C GLY A 363 -17.11 4.01 -0.01
N THR A 364 -18.17 3.20 -0.10
CA THR A 364 -19.21 3.15 0.94
C THR A 364 -18.69 2.42 2.18
N VAL A 365 -18.75 3.09 3.33
CA VAL A 365 -18.33 2.58 4.63
C VAL A 365 -19.55 2.45 5.53
N THR A 366 -19.65 1.38 6.33
CA THR A 366 -20.69 1.25 7.36
C THR A 366 -20.04 0.80 8.65
N VAL A 367 -19.96 1.72 9.62
CA VAL A 367 -19.45 1.47 10.97
C VAL A 367 -20.58 0.82 11.76
N GLU A 368 -20.39 -0.43 12.15
CA GLU A 368 -21.34 -1.20 12.96
C GLU A 368 -21.01 -1.03 14.45
N ARG A 369 -19.71 -0.96 14.80
CA ARG A 369 -19.24 -0.85 16.19
C ARG A 369 -18.12 0.16 16.37
N THR A 370 -18.12 0.84 17.52
CA THR A 370 -17.05 1.73 17.99
C THR A 370 -16.62 1.31 19.39
N ASN A 371 -15.33 1.06 19.60
CA ASN A 371 -14.77 0.61 20.90
C ASN A 371 -15.55 -0.57 21.51
N GLY A 372 -16.03 -1.47 20.65
CA GLY A 372 -16.84 -2.61 21.07
C GLY A 372 -18.29 -2.30 21.46
N ALA A 373 -18.77 -1.05 21.40
CA ALA A 373 -20.20 -0.72 21.50
C ALA A 373 -20.87 -0.62 20.12
N SER A 374 -22.20 -0.75 20.05
CA SER A 374 -22.95 -0.47 18.80
C SER A 374 -22.75 0.99 18.40
N SER A 375 -22.44 1.25 17.12
CA SER A 375 -22.23 2.61 16.59
C SER A 375 -23.42 3.54 16.79
N LEU A 376 -24.65 2.99 16.75
CA LEU A 376 -25.90 3.75 16.93
C LEU A 376 -26.12 4.24 18.37
N THR A 377 -25.49 3.60 19.35
CA THR A 377 -25.64 3.92 20.78
C THR A 377 -24.32 4.33 21.42
N SER A 378 -23.22 4.29 20.66
CA SER A 378 -21.90 4.67 21.14
C SER A 378 -21.84 6.19 21.34
N PRO A 379 -21.10 6.69 22.33
CA PRO A 379 -20.88 8.12 22.50
C PRO A 379 -20.34 8.81 21.24
N LEU A 380 -19.49 8.13 20.45
CA LEU A 380 -18.95 8.64 19.19
C LEU A 380 -19.99 8.72 18.05
N GLY A 381 -21.18 8.12 18.23
CA GLY A 381 -22.21 8.08 17.21
C GLY A 381 -22.62 9.48 16.74
N ARG A 382 -22.79 10.42 17.69
CA ARG A 382 -23.13 11.83 17.39
C ARG A 382 -22.04 12.53 16.57
N THR A 383 -20.77 12.30 16.91
CA THR A 383 -19.62 12.88 16.20
C THR A 383 -19.55 12.36 14.76
N LEU A 384 -19.80 11.07 14.54
CA LEU A 384 -19.88 10.48 13.20
C LEU A 384 -21.09 11.01 12.42
N GLU A 385 -22.26 11.15 13.05
CA GLU A 385 -23.45 11.73 12.42
C GLU A 385 -23.23 13.17 11.99
N ALA A 386 -22.62 13.99 12.85
CA ALA A 386 -22.25 15.37 12.54
C ALA A 386 -21.29 15.47 11.33
N ALA A 387 -20.38 14.51 11.17
CA ALA A 387 -19.49 14.41 10.01
C ALA A 387 -20.20 13.93 8.71
N GLY A 388 -21.48 13.54 8.79
CA GLY A 388 -22.32 13.14 7.67
C GLY A 388 -22.54 11.63 7.52
N PHE A 389 -22.29 10.84 8.57
CA PHE A 389 -22.71 9.44 8.60
C PHE A 389 -24.21 9.34 8.86
N LEU A 390 -24.90 8.47 8.13
CA LEU A 390 -26.35 8.27 8.24
C LEU A 390 -26.67 6.98 8.98
N ALA A 391 -27.57 7.05 9.95
CA ALA A 391 -28.06 5.87 10.65
C ALA A 391 -28.76 4.88 9.69
N THR A 392 -28.41 3.61 9.82
CA THR A 392 -29.06 2.49 9.14
C THR A 392 -29.29 1.37 10.16
N PRO A 393 -30.15 0.37 9.88
CA PRO A 393 -30.37 -0.75 10.79
C PRO A 393 -29.10 -1.55 11.13
N ARG A 394 -28.05 -1.44 10.31
CA ARG A 394 -26.76 -2.13 10.53
C ARG A 394 -25.71 -1.26 11.24
N GLY A 395 -25.93 0.05 11.37
CA GLY A 395 -24.95 1.00 11.91
C GLY A 395 -24.91 2.32 11.15
N LEU A 396 -23.86 3.10 11.40
CA LEU A 396 -23.63 4.42 10.79
C LEU A 396 -22.94 4.29 9.43
N ARG A 397 -23.60 4.76 8.37
CA ARG A 397 -23.14 4.60 6.99
C ARG A 397 -22.71 5.92 6.38
N LEU A 398 -21.53 5.91 5.76
CA LEU A 398 -21.02 6.99 4.94
C LEU A 398 -21.00 6.55 3.47
N ARG A 399 -21.60 7.35 2.59
CA ARG A 399 -21.60 7.10 1.14
C ARG A 399 -20.56 8.01 0.46
N ALA A 400 -19.83 7.41 -0.47
CA ALA A 400 -18.86 8.07 -1.35
C ALA A 400 -19.50 8.63 -2.63
#